data_AF-A0A382CSB5-F1
#
_entry.id   AF-A0A382CSB5-F1
#
_cell.length_a   1.000
_cell.length_b   1.000
_cell.length_c   1.000
_cell.angle_alpha   90.00
_cell.angle_beta   90.00
_cell.angle_gamma   90.00
#
_symmetry.space_group_name_H-M   'P 1'
#
loop_
_entity.id
_entity.type
_entity.pdbx_description
1 polymer ?
#
loop_
_entity_poly.entity_id
_entity_poly.type
_entity_poly.pdbx_seq_one_letter_code
_entity_poly.pdbx_strand_id
1 'polypeptide(L)'
;MADLITLQNYKTAEGITQPKEDARLNVLIPSVSQLIKTYCGNSFVDYYSSAKTETLTINWSTHIIQLTESPVNTVTSVQERTSYSNSYTTLTTGEYEYSLDSDTDSIFRTTSAGYRNWATGVGAVKVVYTAGYSAVPGDLKLAVLDLVTYYLKDEHKLRQ
;
A
#
# COMPACT_ATOMS: atom_id res chain seq x y z
N MET A 1 -3.97 -8.92 -7.09
CA MET A 1 -4.16 -8.32 -5.75
C MET A 1 -4.98 -9.31 -4.94
N ALA A 2 -4.56 -9.59 -3.72
CA ALA A 2 -5.25 -10.51 -2.82
C ALA A 2 -6.53 -9.87 -2.27
N ASP A 3 -7.60 -10.65 -2.13
CA ASP A 3 -8.81 -10.18 -1.47
C ASP A 3 -8.57 -10.01 0.03
N LEU A 4 -9.26 -9.04 0.64
CA LEU A 4 -9.11 -8.77 2.08
C LEU A 4 -9.81 -9.83 2.94
N ILE A 5 -10.79 -10.53 2.38
CA ILE A 5 -11.44 -11.69 3.00
C ILE A 5 -11.66 -12.78 1.95
N THR A 6 -11.98 -13.99 2.42
CA THR A 6 -12.38 -15.11 1.56
C THR A 6 -13.86 -15.38 1.75
N LEU A 7 -14.48 -16.11 0.82
CA LEU A 7 -15.86 -16.58 0.99
C LEU A 7 -16.04 -17.36 2.30
N GLN A 8 -15.05 -18.20 2.66
CA GLN A 8 -15.10 -18.97 3.90
C GLN A 8 -15.02 -18.06 5.13
N ASN A 9 -14.18 -17.03 5.12
CA ASN A 9 -14.12 -16.05 6.21
C ASN A 9 -15.49 -15.38 6.43
N TYR A 10 -16.17 -14.98 5.35
CA TYR A 10 -17.49 -14.39 5.42
C TYR A 10 -18.54 -15.36 5.97
N LYS A 11 -18.60 -16.58 5.42
CA LYS A 11 -19.54 -17.61 5.87
C LYS A 11 -19.38 -17.98 7.34
N THR A 12 -18.14 -18.14 7.78
CA THR A 12 -17.84 -18.45 9.19
C THR A 12 -18.25 -17.29 10.11
N ALA A 13 -18.06 -16.04 9.70
CA ALA A 13 -18.45 -14.87 10.49
C ALA A 13 -19.98 -14.73 10.61
N GLU A 14 -20.71 -14.93 9.51
CA GLU A 14 -22.17 -14.79 9.45
C GLU A 14 -22.94 -16.07 9.85
N GLY A 15 -22.25 -17.17 10.17
CA GLY A 15 -22.88 -18.46 10.50
C GLY A 15 -23.59 -19.13 9.32
N ILE A 16 -23.19 -18.83 8.08
CA ILE A 16 -23.82 -19.35 6.85
C ILE A 16 -23.21 -20.69 6.47
N THR A 17 -24.04 -21.73 6.34
CA THR A 17 -23.61 -23.07 5.88
C THR A 17 -24.09 -23.41 4.47
N GLN A 18 -25.15 -22.74 4.00
CA GLN A 18 -25.75 -23.01 2.69
C GLN A 18 -25.06 -22.22 1.56
N PRO A 19 -24.97 -22.78 0.34
CA PRO A 19 -24.26 -22.15 -0.77
C PRO A 19 -25.10 -21.11 -1.56
N LYS A 20 -26.26 -20.70 -1.03
CA LYS A 20 -27.25 -19.91 -1.77
C LYS A 20 -26.72 -18.58 -2.31
N GLU A 21 -25.94 -17.86 -1.50
CA GLU A 21 -25.43 -16.52 -1.84
C GLU A 21 -23.99 -16.54 -2.38
N ASP A 22 -23.39 -17.72 -2.57
CA ASP A 22 -21.98 -17.89 -2.93
C ASP A 22 -21.63 -17.18 -4.23
N ALA A 23 -22.50 -17.29 -5.24
CA ALA A 23 -22.30 -16.65 -6.53
C ALA A 23 -22.23 -15.12 -6.40
N ARG A 24 -23.08 -14.52 -5.55
CA ARG A 24 -23.05 -13.08 -5.28
C ARG A 24 -21.82 -12.68 -4.47
N LEU A 25 -21.51 -13.45 -3.42
CA LEU A 25 -20.35 -13.18 -2.57
C LEU A 25 -19.02 -13.26 -3.34
N ASN A 26 -18.89 -14.19 -4.28
CA ASN A 26 -17.71 -14.28 -5.16
C ASN A 26 -17.53 -13.07 -6.09
N VAL A 27 -18.58 -12.29 -6.33
CA VAL A 27 -18.50 -11.02 -7.08
C VAL A 27 -18.28 -9.83 -6.13
N LEU A 28 -18.94 -9.83 -4.97
CA LEU A 28 -18.88 -8.73 -4.01
C LEU A 28 -17.54 -8.66 -3.29
N ILE A 29 -16.97 -9.80 -2.85
CA ILE A 29 -15.73 -9.82 -2.07
C ILE A 29 -14.55 -9.16 -2.81
N PRO A 30 -14.27 -9.49 -4.10
CA PRO A 30 -13.22 -8.82 -4.85
C PRO A 30 -13.52 -7.33 -5.07
N SER A 31 -14.78 -6.99 -5.36
CA SER A 31 -15.19 -5.61 -5.62
C SER A 31 -15.03 -4.72 -4.38
N VAL A 32 -15.45 -5.21 -3.21
CA VAL A 32 -15.32 -4.51 -1.94
C VAL A 32 -13.85 -4.43 -1.50
N SER A 33 -13.07 -5.50 -1.69
CA SER A 33 -11.63 -5.47 -1.43
C SER A 33 -10.93 -4.41 -2.27
N GLN A 34 -11.25 -4.33 -3.56
CA GLN A 34 -10.70 -3.32 -4.46
C GLN A 34 -11.18 -1.91 -4.11
N LEU A 35 -12.45 -1.75 -3.73
CA LEU A 35 -13.02 -0.49 -3.28
C LEU A 35 -12.22 0.06 -2.08
N ILE A 36 -12.03 -0.75 -1.04
CA ILE A 36 -11.32 -0.34 0.18
C ILE A 36 -9.88 0.06 -0.15
N LYS A 37 -9.16 -0.75 -0.94
CA LYS A 37 -7.78 -0.45 -1.32
C LYS A 37 -7.66 0.85 -2.12
N THR A 38 -8.59 1.09 -3.03
CA THR A 38 -8.60 2.32 -3.85
C THR A 38 -8.97 3.53 -3.00
N TYR A 39 -9.94 3.39 -2.09
CA TYR A 39 -10.40 4.47 -1.22
C TYR A 39 -9.32 4.88 -0.20
N CYS A 40 -8.63 3.91 0.39
CA CYS A 40 -7.55 4.15 1.35
C CYS A 40 -6.21 4.47 0.69
N GLY A 41 -6.07 4.28 -0.63
CA GLY A 41 -4.81 4.48 -1.35
C GLY A 41 -3.70 3.49 -0.97
N ASN A 42 -4.04 2.36 -0.36
CA ASN A 42 -3.11 1.36 0.16
C ASN A 42 -3.64 -0.06 -0.09
N SER A 43 -2.75 -0.96 -0.48
CA SER A 43 -3.09 -2.35 -0.80
C SER A 43 -3.16 -3.28 0.42
N PHE A 44 -2.66 -2.84 1.57
CA PHE A 44 -2.59 -3.49 2.89
C PHE A 44 -1.79 -4.79 2.97
N VAL A 45 -1.89 -5.70 2.01
CA VAL A 45 -1.29 -7.05 2.10
C VAL A 45 -0.54 -7.46 0.83
N ASP A 46 -0.70 -6.72 -0.27
CA ASP A 46 -0.18 -7.16 -1.58
C ASP A 46 1.36 -7.11 -1.66
N TYR A 47 2.00 -6.22 -0.90
CA TYR A 47 3.45 -6.00 -0.94
C TYR A 47 4.21 -6.49 0.29
N TYR A 48 3.58 -7.34 1.12
CA TYR A 48 4.26 -7.90 2.28
C TYR A 48 5.38 -8.88 1.86
N SER A 49 5.04 -9.82 0.98
CA SER A 49 5.97 -10.84 0.47
C SER A 49 6.59 -10.49 -0.90
N SER A 50 6.10 -9.43 -1.55
CA SER A 50 6.53 -9.00 -2.88
C SER A 50 6.93 -7.53 -2.83
N ALA A 51 8.14 -7.20 -3.26
CA ALA A 51 8.59 -5.81 -3.23
C ALA A 51 7.84 -4.94 -4.25
N LYS A 52 7.38 -3.76 -3.82
CA LYS A 52 6.89 -2.69 -4.68
C LYS A 52 8.07 -1.91 -5.23
N THR A 53 8.02 -1.56 -6.52
CA THR A 53 8.89 -0.53 -7.10
C THR A 53 8.08 0.74 -7.27
N GLU A 54 8.50 1.80 -6.59
CA GLU A 54 7.85 3.11 -6.65
C GLU A 54 8.83 4.12 -7.26
N THR A 55 8.35 4.89 -8.25
CA THR A 55 9.14 5.92 -8.92
C THR A 55 8.46 7.26 -8.70
N LEU A 56 9.18 8.18 -8.06
CA LEU A 56 8.66 9.43 -7.55
C LEU A 56 9.23 10.60 -8.36
N THR A 57 8.33 11.48 -8.80
CA THR A 57 8.69 12.75 -9.43
C THR A 57 8.79 13.83 -8.37
N ILE A 58 9.94 14.51 -8.32
CA ILE A 58 10.21 15.56 -7.36
C ILE A 58 10.09 16.90 -8.07
N ASN A 59 9.11 17.72 -7.69
CA ASN A 59 8.79 18.98 -8.36
C ASN A 59 9.36 20.21 -7.64
N TRP A 60 9.80 20.07 -6.39
CA TRP A 60 10.39 21.14 -5.58
C TRP A 60 11.49 20.60 -4.69
N SER A 61 12.28 21.50 -4.10
CA SER A 61 13.33 21.14 -3.14
C SER A 61 12.71 20.54 -1.88
N THR A 62 12.83 19.23 -1.72
CA THR A 62 12.41 18.48 -0.52
C THR A 62 13.49 17.46 -0.17
N HIS A 63 13.68 17.22 1.12
CA HIS A 63 14.52 16.14 1.63
C HIS A 63 13.69 14.92 2.09
N ILE A 64 12.36 15.02 2.04
CA ILE A 64 11.44 13.97 2.49
C ILE A 64 10.60 13.52 1.30
N ILE A 65 10.44 12.21 1.16
CA ILE A 65 9.45 11.58 0.29
C ILE A 65 8.64 10.57 1.09
N GLN A 66 7.33 10.57 0.91
CA GLN A 66 6.43 9.61 1.56
C GLN A 66 6.16 8.46 0.59
N LEU A 67 6.23 7.21 1.08
CA LEU A 67 5.93 6.03 0.30
C LEU A 67 4.42 5.78 0.26
N THR A 68 3.92 5.22 -0.84
CA THR A 68 2.48 4.99 -1.00
C THR A 68 1.96 3.83 -0.14
N GLU A 69 2.73 2.74 -0.02
CA GLU A 69 2.29 1.59 0.79
C GLU A 69 2.84 1.69 2.21
N SER A 70 1.96 1.44 3.18
CA SER A 70 2.27 1.43 4.61
C SER A 70 1.60 0.26 5.34
N PRO A 71 2.14 -0.20 6.48
CA PRO A 71 3.45 0.17 7.04
C PRO A 71 4.61 -0.40 6.21
N VAL A 72 5.73 0.32 6.13
CA VAL A 72 6.93 -0.15 5.42
C VAL A 72 7.64 -1.20 6.27
N ASN A 73 7.91 -2.36 5.67
CA ASN A 73 8.61 -3.45 6.34
C ASN A 73 10.12 -3.34 6.14
N THR A 74 10.56 -3.35 4.88
CA THR A 74 11.98 -3.31 4.52
C THR A 74 12.17 -2.54 3.22
N VAL A 75 13.13 -1.60 3.22
CA VAL A 75 13.59 -0.95 1.99
C VAL A 75 14.75 -1.76 1.40
N THR A 76 14.56 -2.29 0.19
CA THR A 76 15.55 -3.09 -0.54
C THR A 76 16.57 -2.22 -1.25
N SER A 77 16.11 -1.14 -1.90
CA SER A 77 17.02 -0.20 -2.58
C SER A 77 16.39 1.16 -2.75
N VAL A 78 17.19 2.20 -2.56
CA VAL A 78 16.84 3.58 -2.91
C VAL A 78 17.82 4.04 -3.98
N GLN A 79 17.31 4.64 -5.04
CA GLN A 79 18.12 5.13 -6.14
C GLN A 79 17.66 6.51 -6.56
N GLU A 80 18.61 7.35 -6.95
CA GLU A 80 18.39 8.73 -7.33
C GLU A 80 19.00 8.99 -8.72
N ARG A 81 18.38 9.87 -9.50
CA ARG A 81 18.95 10.40 -10.75
C ARG A 81 18.72 11.89 -10.86
N THR A 82 19.68 12.58 -11.46
CA THR A 82 19.67 14.06 -11.59
C THR A 82 19.01 14.56 -12.87
N SER A 83 18.75 13.69 -13.84
CA SER A 83 18.08 14.00 -15.10
C SER A 83 17.30 12.79 -15.60
N TYR A 84 16.25 13.02 -16.38
CA TYR A 84 15.42 11.98 -16.99
C TYR A 84 16.23 11.01 -17.88
N SER A 85 17.30 11.49 -18.50
CA SER A 85 18.19 10.70 -19.37
C SER A 85 19.33 9.99 -18.62
N ASN A 86 19.57 10.34 -17.35
CA ASN A 86 20.67 9.76 -16.59
C ASN A 86 20.27 8.39 -16.02
N SER A 87 21.28 7.53 -15.85
CA SER A 87 21.14 6.30 -15.08
C SER A 87 20.93 6.61 -13.60
N TYR A 88 20.25 5.71 -12.89
CA TYR A 88 20.07 5.81 -11.45
C TYR A 88 21.36 5.47 -10.71
N THR A 89 21.68 6.25 -9.69
CA THR A 89 22.72 5.96 -8.71
C THR A 89 22.07 5.38 -7.47
N THR A 90 22.54 4.22 -7.02
CA THR A 90 22.04 3.59 -5.78
C THR A 90 22.60 4.33 -4.58
N LEU A 91 21.72 4.73 -3.68
CA LEU A 91 22.07 5.35 -2.41
C LEU A 91 22.21 4.28 -1.32
N THR A 92 23.03 4.55 -0.32
CA THR A 92 23.32 3.63 0.78
C THR A 92 23.15 4.31 2.14
N THR A 93 22.69 3.54 3.14
CA THR A 93 22.65 4.00 4.53
C THR A 93 24.04 4.08 5.15
N GLY A 94 25.01 3.30 4.67
CA GLY A 94 26.40 3.30 5.15
C GLY A 94 27.14 4.62 4.89
N GLU A 95 26.86 5.27 3.77
CA GLU A 95 27.35 6.62 3.44
C GLU A 95 26.40 7.74 3.92
N TYR A 96 25.43 7.40 4.78
CA TYR A 96 24.42 8.31 5.33
C TYR A 96 23.55 8.99 4.26
N GLU A 97 23.37 8.38 3.09
CA GLU A 97 22.71 9.05 1.97
C GLU A 97 21.20 9.10 2.11
N TYR A 98 20.61 8.15 2.83
CA TYR A 98 19.20 8.19 3.17
C TYR A 98 18.94 7.52 4.53
N SER A 99 17.79 7.82 5.10
CA SER A 99 17.24 7.14 6.28
C SER A 99 15.75 6.88 6.07
N LEU A 100 15.27 5.71 6.48
CA LEU A 100 13.85 5.43 6.60
C LEU A 100 13.36 5.92 7.96
N ASP A 101 12.26 6.65 7.98
CA ASP A 101 11.47 6.91 9.17
C ASP A 101 10.27 5.97 9.16
N SER A 102 10.24 5.04 10.12
CA SER A 102 9.18 4.05 10.27
C SER A 102 7.88 4.63 10.83
N ASP A 103 7.92 5.81 11.45
CA ASP A 103 6.71 6.41 12.05
C ASP A 103 5.83 7.08 10.99
N THR A 104 6.47 7.62 9.94
CA THR A 104 5.79 8.33 8.84
C THR A 104 5.89 7.62 7.50
N ASP A 105 6.49 6.43 7.46
CA ASP A 105 6.77 5.65 6.24
C ASP A 105 7.42 6.49 5.13
N SER A 106 8.34 7.37 5.55
CA SER A 106 8.98 8.36 4.70
C SER A 106 10.47 8.12 4.60
N ILE A 107 11.04 8.37 3.42
CA ILE A 107 12.49 8.33 3.21
C ILE A 107 13.04 9.76 3.22
N PHE A 108 13.97 9.96 4.15
CA PHE A 108 14.73 11.18 4.29
C PHE A 108 16.02 11.07 3.49
N ARG A 109 16.32 12.05 2.66
CA ARG A 109 17.62 12.22 2.02
C ARG A 109 18.55 12.92 3.00
N THR A 110 19.64 12.25 3.33
CA THR A 110 20.57 12.68 4.37
C THR A 110 21.99 12.75 3.85
N THR A 111 22.85 13.27 4.71
CA THR A 111 24.31 13.29 4.63
C THR A 111 24.83 13.05 6.05
N SER A 112 26.13 12.84 6.22
CA SER A 112 26.75 12.71 7.55
C SER A 112 26.55 13.92 8.47
N ALA A 113 26.19 15.10 7.92
CA ALA A 113 26.04 16.35 8.66
C ALA A 113 24.59 16.84 8.80
N GLY A 114 23.61 16.15 8.20
CA GLY A 114 22.20 16.59 8.21
C GLY A 114 21.45 16.21 6.95
N TYR A 115 20.44 17.01 6.57
CA TYR A 115 19.58 16.74 5.42
C TYR A 115 20.11 17.33 4.12
N ARG A 116 19.80 16.65 3.02
CA ARG A 116 20.03 17.14 1.65
C ARG A 116 18.76 16.98 0.85
N ASN A 117 18.44 17.93 -0.03
CA ASN A 117 17.28 17.77 -0.89
C ASN A 117 17.52 16.70 -1.96
N TRP A 118 16.47 15.94 -2.28
CA TRP A 118 16.40 15.06 -3.43
C TRP A 118 16.62 15.85 -4.72
N ALA A 119 17.16 15.18 -5.74
CA ALA A 119 17.21 15.72 -7.08
C ALA A 119 15.79 16.04 -7.60
N THR A 120 15.59 17.24 -8.11
CA THR A 120 14.33 17.66 -8.74
C THR A 120 14.25 17.07 -10.16
N GLY A 121 13.12 16.46 -10.50
CA GLY A 121 12.88 15.93 -11.84
C GLY A 121 11.86 14.79 -11.89
N VAL A 122 11.47 14.45 -13.13
CA VAL A 122 10.53 13.36 -13.41
C VAL A 122 11.16 12.01 -13.10
N GLY A 123 10.51 11.25 -12.21
CA GLY A 123 11.05 9.98 -11.71
C GLY A 123 12.46 10.13 -11.15
N ALA A 124 12.74 11.19 -10.40
CA ALA A 124 14.08 11.43 -9.87
C ALA A 124 14.49 10.40 -8.82
N VAL A 125 13.52 9.85 -8.07
CA VAL A 125 13.77 8.86 -7.02
C VAL A 125 13.05 7.56 -7.36
N LYS A 126 13.75 6.44 -7.19
CA LYS A 126 13.19 5.10 -7.29
C LYS A 126 13.46 4.34 -6.01
N VAL A 127 12.42 3.74 -5.46
CA VAL A 127 12.47 2.98 -4.22
C VAL A 127 11.91 1.59 -4.48
N VAL A 128 12.62 0.58 -4.01
CA VAL A 128 12.16 -0.82 -3.99
C VAL A 128 12.02 -1.22 -2.54
N TYR A 129 10.83 -1.62 -2.11
CA TYR A 129 10.53 -1.91 -0.70
C TYR A 129 9.38 -2.90 -0.54
N THR A 130 9.33 -3.59 0.59
CA THR A 130 8.17 -4.38 1.02
C THR A 130 7.38 -3.58 2.06
N ALA A 131 6.05 -3.70 2.03
CA ALA A 131 5.15 -2.94 2.89
C ALA A 131 3.80 -3.66 3.06
N GLY A 132 3.04 -3.27 4.08
CA GLY A 132 1.77 -3.88 4.45
C GLY A 132 1.92 -4.93 5.53
N TYR A 133 0.83 -5.66 5.78
CA TYR A 133 0.68 -6.63 6.84
C TYR A 133 0.85 -8.06 6.33
N SER A 134 1.37 -8.94 7.18
CA SER A 134 1.50 -10.39 6.88
C SER A 134 0.15 -11.09 6.72
N ALA A 135 -0.86 -10.56 7.40
CA ALA A 135 -2.26 -10.97 7.32
C ALA A 135 -3.15 -9.74 7.50
N VAL A 136 -4.36 -9.81 6.96
CA VAL A 136 -5.34 -8.71 7.08
C VAL A 136 -5.65 -8.46 8.56
N PRO A 137 -5.42 -7.22 9.07
CA PRO A 137 -5.73 -6.85 10.46
C PRO A 137 -7.19 -7.17 10.83
N GLY A 138 -7.43 -7.56 12.08
CA GLY A 138 -8.75 -8.04 12.52
C GLY A 138 -9.86 -6.98 12.46
N ASP A 139 -9.51 -5.73 12.75
CA ASP A 139 -10.36 -4.55 12.62
C ASP A 139 -10.70 -4.23 11.16
N LEU A 140 -9.71 -4.24 10.25
CA LEU A 140 -9.93 -4.10 8.81
C LEU A 140 -10.82 -5.25 8.29
N LYS A 141 -10.55 -6.48 8.75
CA LYS A 141 -11.34 -7.66 8.39
C LYS A 141 -12.80 -7.51 8.80
N LEU A 142 -13.07 -7.00 10.01
CA LEU A 142 -14.43 -6.72 10.49
C LEU A 142 -15.14 -5.69 9.59
N ALA A 143 -14.48 -4.58 9.27
CA ALA A 143 -15.04 -3.56 8.40
C ALA A 143 -15.36 -4.09 6.98
N VAL A 144 -14.49 -4.96 6.44
CA VAL A 144 -14.73 -5.59 5.12
C VAL A 144 -15.95 -6.50 5.16
N LEU A 145 -16.12 -7.29 6.23
CA LEU A 145 -17.28 -8.16 6.41
C LEU A 145 -18.58 -7.34 6.40
N ASP A 146 -18.65 -6.29 7.22
CA ASP A 146 -19.82 -5.42 7.31
C ASP A 146 -20.15 -4.77 5.96
N LEU A 147 -19.13 -4.30 5.23
CA LEU A 147 -19.33 -3.66 3.94
C LEU A 147 -19.80 -4.66 2.86
N VAL A 148 -19.30 -5.90 2.88
CA VAL A 148 -19.82 -6.96 2.00
C VAL A 148 -21.29 -7.25 2.33
N THR A 149 -21.64 -7.34 3.61
CA THR A 149 -23.03 -7.54 4.06
C THR A 149 -23.94 -6.39 3.60
N TYR A 150 -23.47 -5.15 3.72
CA TYR A 150 -24.17 -3.95 3.26
C TYR A 150 -24.51 -4.00 1.75
N TYR A 151 -23.54 -4.38 0.91
CA TYR A 151 -23.80 -4.55 -0.52
C TYR A 151 -24.66 -5.78 -0.83
N LEU A 152 -24.49 -6.88 -0.10
CA LEU A 152 -25.28 -8.11 -0.29
C LEU A 152 -26.77 -7.89 -0.01
N LYS A 153 -27.09 -7.12 1.03
CA LYS A 153 -28.45 -6.75 1.43
C LYS A 153 -29.03 -5.59 0.61
N ASP A 154 -28.29 -5.10 -0.38
CA ASP A 154 -28.70 -3.98 -1.24
C ASP A 154 -29.00 -2.68 -0.46
N GLU A 155 -28.40 -2.50 0.71
CA GLU A 155 -28.64 -1.35 1.60
C GLU A 155 -28.07 -0.03 1.06
N HIS A 156 -27.24 -0.11 0.01
CA HIS A 156 -26.77 1.03 -0.78
C HIS A 156 -27.85 1.68 -1.65
N LYS A 157 -28.97 0.99 -1.87
CA LYS A 157 -30.08 1.54 -2.65
C LYS A 157 -30.92 2.46 -1.75
N LEU A 158 -31.30 3.61 -2.30
CA LEU A 158 -32.28 4.48 -1.66
C LEU A 158 -33.56 3.67 -1.41
N ARG A 159 -34.12 3.76 -0.19
CA ARG A 159 -35.45 3.22 0.11
C ARG A 159 -36.45 3.93 -0.81
N GLN A 160 -36.93 3.22 -1.83
CA GLN A 160 -38.08 3.62 -2.63
C GLN A 160 -39.37 3.22 -1.92
#